data_AF-A0A7Y4YTS6-F1
#
_entry.id   AF-A0A7Y4YTS6-F1
#
_cell.length_a   1.000
_cell.length_b   1.000
_cell.length_c   1.000
_cell.angle_alpha   90.00
_cell.angle_beta   90.00
_cell.angle_gamma   90.00
#
_symmetry.space_group_name_H-M   'P 1'
#
loop_
_entity.id
_entity.type
_entity.pdbx_description
1 polymer ?
#
loop_
_entity_poly.entity_id
_entity_poly.type
_entity_poly.pdbx_seq_one_letter_code
_entity_poly.pdbx_strand_id
1 'polypeptide(L)'
;KNARWDSEFVADGHEELVNFQLRGQTVPNMSSALISTKAFRGAYTPYLKNFKLTGDWIFIGDVLRYGNVLFSNLALNNFRRHEETARVRVNGAAEKAEFILTIYYLFRKANRPVGEFVRVIAPTLVGVMLGPEKKGNVLKRLFEISWRDTVCCVLLLAASMPLNLEYFGKTLARKANVKKKF
;
A
#
# COMPACT_ATOMS: atom_id res chain seq x y z
N LYS A 1 19.09 -1.52 -8.10
CA LYS A 1 18.44 -2.10 -9.30
C LYS A 1 17.72 -3.36 -8.85
N ASN A 2 16.42 -3.50 -9.14
CA ASN A 2 15.65 -4.68 -8.78
C ASN A 2 15.84 -5.75 -9.88
N ALA A 3 16.82 -6.64 -9.71
CA ALA A 3 17.13 -7.72 -10.66
C ALA A 3 15.96 -8.68 -10.92
N ARG A 4 14.91 -8.62 -10.10
CA ARG A 4 13.74 -9.50 -10.18
C ARG A 4 12.96 -9.38 -11.50
N TRP A 5 12.88 -8.17 -12.07
CA TRP A 5 12.09 -7.92 -13.28
C TRP A 5 12.88 -8.17 -14.58
N ASP A 6 14.14 -8.58 -14.47
CA ASP A 6 15.00 -8.84 -15.63
C ASP A 6 14.76 -10.25 -16.20
N SER A 7 14.17 -11.15 -15.41
CA SER A 7 13.86 -12.54 -15.79
C SER A 7 12.41 -12.89 -15.48
N GLU A 8 11.84 -13.78 -16.28
CA GLU A 8 10.54 -14.37 -16.01
C GLU A 8 10.56 -15.14 -14.67
N PHE A 9 9.43 -15.17 -13.97
CA PHE A 9 9.31 -15.93 -12.73
C PHE A 9 7.89 -16.40 -12.47
N VAL A 10 7.80 -17.44 -11.63
CA VAL A 10 6.57 -17.87 -10.97
C VAL A 10 6.76 -17.72 -9.47
N ALA A 11 5.78 -17.15 -8.79
CA ALA A 11 5.80 -16.97 -7.33
C ALA A 11 4.46 -17.37 -6.73
N ASP A 12 4.48 -17.85 -5.48
CA ASP A 12 3.26 -17.98 -4.71
C ASP A 12 2.64 -16.59 -4.46
N GLY A 13 1.34 -16.46 -4.66
CA GLY A 13 0.68 -15.16 -4.55
C GLY A 13 0.63 -14.64 -3.13
N HIS A 14 0.53 -15.51 -2.11
CA HIS A 14 0.57 -15.06 -0.72
C HIS A 14 1.98 -14.55 -0.34
N GLU A 15 3.03 -15.23 -0.78
CA GLU A 15 4.40 -14.73 -0.62
C GLU A 15 4.60 -13.39 -1.35
N GLU A 16 4.03 -13.22 -2.54
CA GLU A 16 4.07 -11.96 -3.28
C GLU A 16 3.37 -10.83 -2.53
N LEU A 17 2.21 -11.14 -1.91
CA LEU A 17 1.47 -10.20 -1.06
C LEU A 17 2.33 -9.74 0.13
N VAL A 18 2.92 -10.69 0.86
CA VAL A 18 3.66 -10.44 2.10
C VAL A 18 4.96 -9.67 1.86
N ASN A 19 5.69 -10.04 0.81
CA ASN A 19 7.06 -9.55 0.57
C ASN A 19 7.12 -8.30 -0.30
N PHE A 20 6.13 -8.11 -1.18
CA PHE A 20 6.14 -7.06 -2.21
C PHE A 20 4.91 -6.16 -2.13
N GLN A 21 3.71 -6.69 -2.35
CA GLN A 21 2.48 -5.88 -2.45
C GLN A 21 2.22 -5.02 -1.20
N LEU A 22 2.52 -5.57 -0.02
CA LEU A 22 2.36 -4.88 1.27
C LEU A 22 3.23 -3.62 1.40
N ARG A 23 4.33 -3.54 0.66
CA ARG A 23 5.28 -2.41 0.68
C ARG A 23 5.02 -1.41 -0.45
N GLY A 24 4.22 -1.78 -1.44
CA GLY A 24 3.90 -0.98 -2.61
C GLY A 24 3.27 -1.86 -3.69
N GLN A 25 2.59 -1.24 -4.64
CA GLN A 25 1.99 -1.95 -5.76
C GLN A 25 3.02 -2.74 -6.56
N THR A 26 2.85 -4.07 -6.64
CA THR A 26 3.73 -4.97 -7.40
C THR A 26 3.43 -4.90 -8.90
N VAL A 27 2.18 -4.59 -9.27
CA VAL A 27 1.76 -4.42 -10.67
C VAL A 27 2.02 -2.96 -11.10
N PRO A 28 3.06 -2.66 -11.90
CA PRO A 28 3.44 -1.29 -12.22
C PRO A 28 2.33 -0.54 -12.97
N ASN A 29 1.53 -1.27 -13.74
CA ASN A 29 0.35 -0.74 -14.39
C ASN A 29 -0.75 -1.79 -14.49
N MET A 30 -1.98 -1.45 -14.13
CA MET A 30 -3.09 -2.42 -14.16
C MET A 30 -3.41 -2.97 -15.56
N SER A 31 -3.11 -2.23 -16.63
CA SER A 31 -3.28 -2.74 -18.00
C SER A 31 -2.19 -3.72 -18.44
N SER A 32 -1.16 -3.97 -17.63
CA SER A 32 -0.17 -5.03 -17.86
C SER A 32 -0.50 -6.33 -17.12
N ALA A 33 -1.60 -6.39 -16.36
CA ALA A 33 -1.98 -7.57 -15.60
C ALA A 33 -3.12 -8.34 -16.27
N LEU A 34 -2.93 -9.65 -16.42
CA LEU A 34 -4.00 -10.58 -16.74
C LEU A 34 -4.42 -11.28 -15.45
N ILE A 35 -5.73 -11.29 -15.19
CA ILE A 35 -6.30 -11.83 -13.94
C ILE A 35 -7.36 -12.85 -14.32
N SER A 36 -7.28 -14.05 -13.75
CA SER A 36 -8.28 -15.08 -14.00
C SER A 36 -9.66 -14.62 -13.53
N THR A 37 -10.71 -15.03 -14.24
CA THR A 37 -12.11 -14.69 -13.87
C THR A 37 -12.44 -15.08 -12.43
N LYS A 38 -11.93 -16.23 -11.96
CA LYS A 38 -12.11 -16.70 -10.59
C LYS A 38 -11.49 -15.73 -9.58
N ALA A 39 -10.22 -15.37 -9.78
CA ALA A 39 -9.51 -14.46 -8.88
C ALA A 39 -10.14 -13.06 -8.91
N PHE A 40 -10.50 -12.55 -10.09
CA PHE A 40 -11.16 -11.25 -10.24
C PHE A 40 -12.46 -11.18 -9.43
N ARG A 41 -13.35 -12.16 -9.63
CA ARG A 41 -14.66 -12.20 -8.95
C ARG A 41 -14.52 -12.37 -7.44
N GLY A 42 -13.53 -13.13 -6.98
CA GLY A 42 -13.27 -13.34 -5.57
C GLY A 42 -12.65 -12.12 -4.89
N ALA A 43 -11.78 -11.39 -5.58
CA ALA A 43 -11.06 -10.23 -5.04
C ALA A 43 -11.89 -8.93 -5.05
N TYR A 44 -12.85 -8.81 -5.96
CA TYR A 44 -13.67 -7.61 -6.04
C TYR A 44 -14.62 -7.51 -4.84
N THR A 45 -14.59 -6.39 -4.14
CA THR A 45 -15.54 -6.06 -3.08
C THR A 45 -16.04 -4.62 -3.23
N PRO A 46 -17.26 -4.29 -2.77
CA PRO A 46 -17.75 -2.91 -2.78
C PRO A 46 -16.85 -1.92 -2.01
N TYR A 47 -16.09 -2.42 -1.03
CA TYR A 47 -15.14 -1.64 -0.24
C TYR A 47 -14.08 -0.92 -1.09
N LEU A 48 -13.68 -1.51 -2.22
CA LEU A 48 -12.72 -0.91 -3.15
C LEU A 48 -13.16 0.46 -3.66
N LYS A 49 -14.48 0.71 -3.72
CA LYS A 49 -15.04 1.98 -4.21
C LYS A 49 -14.79 3.17 -3.26
N ASN A 50 -14.37 2.90 -2.03
CA ASN A 50 -14.02 3.95 -1.07
C ASN A 50 -12.62 4.56 -1.35
N PHE A 51 -11.85 3.95 -2.25
CA PHE A 51 -10.48 4.35 -2.58
C PHE A 51 -10.42 4.88 -4.01
N LYS A 52 -9.83 6.07 -4.19
CA LYS A 52 -9.64 6.70 -5.51
C LYS A 52 -8.23 6.54 -6.04
N LEU A 53 -7.25 6.37 -5.17
CA LEU A 53 -5.82 6.34 -5.50
C LEU A 53 -5.18 4.98 -5.35
N THR A 54 -5.61 4.17 -4.38
CA THR A 54 -4.95 2.89 -4.04
C THR A 54 -5.92 1.70 -4.04
N GLY A 55 -7.10 1.85 -4.64
CA GLY A 55 -8.07 0.76 -4.77
C GLY A 55 -7.53 -0.43 -5.58
N ASP A 56 -6.70 -0.16 -6.59
CA ASP A 56 -5.98 -1.17 -7.36
C ASP A 56 -4.94 -1.93 -6.52
N TRP A 57 -4.35 -1.30 -5.50
CA TRP A 57 -3.39 -1.96 -4.61
C TRP A 57 -4.12 -2.98 -3.73
N ILE A 58 -5.26 -2.58 -3.18
CA ILE A 58 -6.12 -3.44 -2.37
C ILE A 58 -6.62 -4.62 -3.22
N PHE A 59 -7.12 -4.31 -4.42
CA PHE A 59 -7.65 -5.31 -5.35
C PHE A 59 -6.59 -6.35 -5.72
N ILE A 60 -5.38 -5.93 -6.13
CA ILE A 60 -4.29 -6.86 -6.43
C ILE A 60 -3.91 -7.67 -5.19
N GLY A 61 -3.86 -7.05 -4.01
CA GLY A 61 -3.59 -7.77 -2.77
C GLY A 61 -4.60 -8.89 -2.47
N ASP A 62 -5.87 -8.72 -2.82
CA ASP A 62 -6.85 -9.79 -2.72
C ASP A 62 -6.74 -10.80 -3.86
N VAL A 63 -6.44 -10.38 -5.10
CA VAL A 63 -6.21 -11.30 -6.25
C VAL A 63 -5.08 -12.28 -5.95
N LEU A 64 -3.99 -11.79 -5.34
CA LEU A 64 -2.82 -12.58 -4.95
C LEU A 64 -3.16 -13.73 -3.99
N ARG A 65 -4.32 -13.70 -3.33
CA ARG A 65 -4.76 -14.77 -2.42
C ARG A 65 -5.42 -15.96 -3.14
N TYR A 66 -5.58 -15.89 -4.46
CA TYR A 66 -6.26 -16.91 -5.27
C TYR A 66 -5.33 -17.87 -6.02
N GLY A 67 -4.01 -17.67 -5.96
CA GLY A 67 -3.04 -18.58 -6.56
C GLY A 67 -1.71 -17.91 -6.91
N ASN A 68 -0.94 -18.56 -7.78
CA ASN A 68 0.39 -18.10 -8.18
C ASN A 68 0.35 -16.87 -9.09
N VAL A 69 1.46 -16.13 -9.08
CA VAL A 69 1.76 -15.03 -10.00
C VAL A 69 2.81 -15.48 -10.99
N LEU A 70 2.59 -15.12 -12.26
CA LEU A 70 3.57 -15.30 -13.32
C LEU A 70 3.95 -13.92 -13.85
N PHE A 71 5.24 -13.67 -13.98
CA PHE A 71 5.78 -12.49 -14.64
C PHE A 71 6.50 -12.91 -15.92
N SER A 72 6.20 -12.21 -17.02
CA SER A 72 6.96 -12.28 -18.26
C SER A 72 7.69 -10.95 -18.47
N ASN A 73 8.95 -11.02 -18.84
CA ASN A 73 9.79 -9.86 -19.15
C ASN A 73 9.57 -9.33 -20.58
N LEU A 74 8.66 -9.93 -21.35
CA LEU A 74 8.31 -9.49 -22.68
C LEU A 74 7.48 -8.19 -22.64
N ALA A 75 7.78 -7.26 -23.55
CA ALA A 75 7.03 -6.03 -23.72
C ALA A 75 5.71 -6.30 -24.49
N LEU A 76 4.68 -6.74 -23.79
CA LEU A 76 3.40 -7.15 -24.38
C LEU A 76 2.34 -6.03 -24.47
N ASN A 77 2.62 -4.85 -23.90
CA ASN A 77 1.69 -3.71 -23.94
C ASN A 77 2.46 -2.38 -23.90
N ASN A 78 1.87 -1.35 -24.51
CA ASN A 78 2.34 0.03 -24.46
C ASN A 78 1.59 0.80 -23.37
N PHE A 79 2.33 1.36 -22.42
CA PHE A 79 1.74 2.16 -21.37
C PHE A 79 1.29 3.54 -21.91
N ARG A 80 -0.02 3.81 -21.85
CA ARG A 80 -0.58 5.12 -22.18
C ARG A 80 -0.21 6.15 -21.10
N ARG A 81 0.45 7.21 -21.53
CA ARG A 81 0.74 8.38 -20.68
C ARG A 81 -0.30 9.46 -20.98
N HIS A 82 -0.93 9.97 -19.94
CA HIS A 82 -1.83 11.11 -20.01
C HIS A 82 -1.18 12.28 -19.28
N GLU A 83 -1.34 13.49 -19.81
CA GLU A 83 -0.79 14.72 -19.19
C GLU A 83 -1.38 14.95 -17.80
N GLU A 84 -2.66 14.64 -17.63
CA GLU A 84 -3.33 14.64 -16.34
C GLU A 84 -3.57 13.20 -15.87
N THR A 85 -3.06 12.88 -14.68
CA THR A 85 -3.35 11.60 -14.02
C THR A 85 -4.20 11.84 -12.78
N ALA A 86 -4.87 10.80 -12.29
CA ALA A 86 -5.62 10.87 -11.04
C ALA A 86 -4.78 11.40 -9.85
N ARG A 87 -3.45 11.33 -9.93
CA ARG A 87 -2.52 11.87 -8.90
C ARG A 87 -2.33 13.38 -8.97
N VAL A 88 -2.50 14.01 -10.15
CA VAL A 88 -2.24 15.45 -10.34
C VAL A 88 -3.25 16.32 -9.57
N ARG A 89 -4.45 15.79 -9.32
CA ARG A 89 -5.58 16.56 -8.74
C ARG A 89 -5.91 16.25 -7.29
N VAL A 90 -5.17 15.35 -6.62
CA VAL A 90 -5.55 14.88 -5.28
C VAL A 90 -4.85 15.65 -4.17
N ASN A 91 -5.65 16.11 -3.20
CA ASN A 91 -5.20 16.69 -1.95
C ASN A 91 -4.27 15.71 -1.21
N GLY A 92 -3.09 16.17 -0.79
CA GLY A 92 -2.10 15.33 -0.11
C GLY A 92 -2.65 14.62 1.12
N ALA A 93 -3.59 15.23 1.86
CA ALA A 93 -4.21 14.58 3.01
C ALA A 93 -5.08 13.36 2.63
N ALA A 94 -5.79 13.41 1.50
CA ALA A 94 -6.57 12.28 1.00
C ALA A 94 -5.66 11.14 0.52
N GLU A 95 -4.57 11.48 -0.19
CA GLU A 95 -3.54 10.51 -0.55
C GLU A 95 -3.01 9.80 0.70
N LYS A 96 -2.55 10.55 1.71
CA LYS A 96 -1.99 9.91 2.92
C LYS A 96 -2.99 9.02 3.65
N ALA A 97 -4.25 9.42 3.72
CA ALA A 97 -5.30 8.62 4.35
C ALA A 97 -5.55 7.30 3.60
N GLU A 98 -5.68 7.34 2.28
CA GLU A 98 -5.85 6.13 1.46
C GLU A 98 -4.66 5.17 1.60
N PHE A 99 -3.44 5.68 1.59
CA PHE A 99 -2.23 4.87 1.78
C PHE A 99 -2.19 4.19 3.16
N ILE A 100 -2.57 4.89 4.23
CA ILE A 100 -2.64 4.32 5.59
C ILE A 100 -3.63 3.14 5.63
N LEU A 101 -4.86 3.33 5.14
CA LEU A 101 -5.87 2.27 5.17
C LEU A 101 -5.56 1.14 4.21
N THR A 102 -4.87 1.42 3.09
CA THR A 102 -4.38 0.39 2.17
C THR A 102 -3.36 -0.52 2.84
N ILE A 103 -2.35 0.06 3.51
CA ILE A 103 -1.35 -0.72 4.24
C ILE A 103 -2.00 -1.51 5.37
N TYR A 104 -2.91 -0.91 6.13
CA TYR A 104 -3.68 -1.61 7.15
C TYR A 104 -4.44 -2.80 6.58
N TYR A 105 -5.20 -2.60 5.49
CA TYR A 105 -5.98 -3.65 4.85
C TYR A 105 -5.08 -4.80 4.38
N LEU A 106 -4.04 -4.48 3.61
CA LEU A 106 -3.11 -5.48 3.07
C LEU A 106 -2.39 -6.23 4.20
N PHE A 107 -2.03 -5.54 5.28
CA PHE A 107 -1.40 -6.17 6.44
C PHE A 107 -2.32 -7.21 7.09
N ARG A 108 -3.61 -6.89 7.24
CA ARG A 108 -4.62 -7.83 7.75
C ARG A 108 -4.81 -9.03 6.82
N LYS A 109 -4.79 -8.82 5.51
CA LYS A 109 -4.88 -9.91 4.51
C LYS A 109 -3.64 -10.78 4.43
N ALA A 110 -2.48 -10.21 4.74
CA ALA A 110 -1.20 -10.90 4.77
C ALA A 110 -1.02 -11.78 6.02
N ASN A 111 -1.96 -11.75 6.98
CA ASN A 111 -1.90 -12.55 8.22
C ASN A 111 -0.57 -12.43 9.00
N ARG A 112 0.07 -11.26 8.95
CA ARG A 112 1.34 -11.04 9.66
C ARG A 112 1.13 -10.83 11.17
N PRO A 113 2.11 -11.19 12.02
CA PRO A 113 2.04 -10.93 13.45
C PRO A 113 1.85 -9.45 13.74
N VAL A 114 0.96 -9.10 14.69
CA VAL A 114 0.65 -7.71 15.07
C VAL A 114 1.91 -6.86 15.31
N GLY A 115 2.92 -7.44 15.97
CA GLY A 115 4.19 -6.78 16.25
C GLY A 115 4.98 -6.35 15.01
N GLU A 116 4.61 -6.74 13.79
CA GLU A 116 5.28 -6.30 12.58
C GLU A 116 4.62 -5.08 11.93
N PHE A 117 3.42 -4.69 12.37
CA PHE A 117 2.64 -3.65 11.71
C PHE A 117 3.36 -2.30 11.63
N VAL A 118 3.97 -1.87 12.75
CA VAL A 118 4.76 -0.62 12.79
C VAL A 118 5.88 -0.63 11.76
N ARG A 119 6.54 -1.77 11.53
CA ARG A 119 7.65 -1.85 10.57
C ARG A 119 7.19 -1.53 9.15
N VAL A 120 5.98 -1.97 8.82
CA VAL A 120 5.34 -1.78 7.52
C VAL A 120 4.80 -0.35 7.37
N ILE A 121 4.10 0.17 8.37
CA ILE A 121 3.38 1.45 8.23
C ILE A 121 4.24 2.69 8.59
N ALA A 122 5.34 2.53 9.33
CA ALA A 122 6.19 3.64 9.78
C ALA A 122 6.63 4.59 8.64
N PRO A 123 7.08 4.12 7.45
CA PRO A 123 7.47 5.01 6.37
C PRO A 123 6.36 5.99 5.95
N THR A 124 5.11 5.51 5.96
CA THR A 124 3.91 6.30 5.64
C THR A 124 3.58 7.26 6.76
N LEU A 125 3.56 6.80 8.02
CA LEU A 125 3.28 7.66 9.17
C LEU A 125 4.31 8.78 9.34
N VAL A 126 5.60 8.48 9.18
CA VAL A 126 6.66 9.50 9.19
C VAL A 126 6.48 10.49 8.05
N GLY A 127 6.02 10.01 6.88
CA GLY A 127 5.65 10.88 5.76
C GLY A 127 4.52 11.85 6.10
N VAL A 128 3.52 11.41 6.87
CA VAL A 128 2.46 12.28 7.39
C VAL A 128 3.00 13.26 8.43
N MET A 129 3.85 12.81 9.36
CA MET A 129 4.37 13.64 10.43
C MET A 129 5.27 14.77 9.94
N LEU A 130 6.08 14.52 8.92
CA LEU A 130 7.04 15.47 8.35
C LEU A 130 6.49 16.21 7.11
N GLY A 131 5.32 15.78 6.62
CA GLY A 131 4.65 16.37 5.47
C GLY A 131 4.04 17.74 5.80
N PRO A 132 3.71 18.54 4.77
CA PRO A 132 3.08 19.85 4.95
C PRO A 132 1.60 19.75 5.36
N GLU A 133 1.00 18.56 5.19
CA GLU A 133 -0.43 18.33 5.43
C GLU A 133 -0.79 18.41 6.92
N LYS A 134 -1.93 19.06 7.22
CA LYS A 134 -2.46 19.09 8.58
C LYS A 134 -2.90 17.68 9.00
N LYS A 135 -2.35 17.17 10.10
CA LYS A 135 -2.67 15.83 10.65
C LYS A 135 -4.17 15.63 10.89
N GLY A 136 -4.87 16.69 11.34
CA GLY A 136 -6.33 16.67 11.51
C GLY A 136 -7.09 16.44 10.20
N ASN A 137 -6.60 16.96 9.07
CA ASN A 137 -7.21 16.72 7.76
C ASN A 137 -7.01 15.27 7.33
N VAL A 138 -5.81 14.71 7.53
CA VAL A 138 -5.54 13.28 7.26
C VAL A 138 -6.47 12.41 8.10
N LEU A 139 -6.60 12.70 9.39
CA LEU A 139 -7.49 11.97 10.29
C LEU A 139 -8.95 12.05 9.84
N LYS A 140 -9.44 13.25 9.48
CA LYS A 140 -10.78 13.43 8.93
C LYS A 140 -10.99 12.56 7.67
N ARG A 141 -10.03 12.56 6.75
CA ARG A 141 -10.09 11.73 5.52
C ARG A 141 -10.10 10.23 5.82
N LEU A 142 -9.36 9.76 6.83
CA LEU A 142 -9.40 8.35 7.26
C LEU A 142 -10.83 7.94 7.65
N PHE A 143 -11.49 8.74 8.50
CA PHE A 143 -12.87 8.49 8.93
C PHE A 143 -13.88 8.56 7.77
N GLU A 144 -13.68 9.47 6.80
CA GLU A 144 -14.51 9.55 5.59
C GLU A 144 -14.39 8.30 4.70
N ILE A 145 -13.21 7.67 4.63
CA ILE A 145 -13.01 6.43 3.86
C ILE A 145 -13.64 5.23 4.60
N SER A 146 -13.32 5.07 5.89
CA SER A 146 -13.87 4.00 6.74
C SER A 146 -13.59 4.29 8.21
N TRP A 147 -14.63 4.64 8.98
CA TRP A 147 -14.48 4.86 10.42
C TRP A 147 -14.03 3.59 11.17
N ARG A 148 -14.56 2.42 10.79
CA ARG A 148 -14.24 1.13 11.44
C ARG A 148 -12.77 0.79 11.26
N ASP A 149 -12.29 0.82 10.01
CA ASP A 149 -10.89 0.50 9.73
C ASP A 149 -9.93 1.53 10.31
N THR A 150 -10.35 2.80 10.38
CA THR A 150 -9.57 3.84 11.04
C THR A 150 -9.36 3.51 12.51
N VAL A 151 -10.42 3.19 13.24
CA VAL A 151 -10.32 2.79 14.66
C VAL A 151 -9.48 1.53 14.82
N CYS A 152 -9.73 0.49 14.02
CA CYS A 152 -8.95 -0.74 14.10
C CYS A 152 -7.47 -0.54 13.74
N CYS A 153 -7.16 0.31 12.76
CA CYS A 153 -5.79 0.67 12.41
C CYS A 153 -5.09 1.39 13.56
N VAL A 154 -5.77 2.31 14.24
CA VAL A 154 -5.21 3.01 15.42
C VAL A 154 -4.95 2.03 16.56
N LEU A 155 -5.89 1.13 16.85
CA LEU A 155 -5.71 0.10 17.88
C LEU A 155 -4.54 -0.85 17.54
N LEU A 156 -4.45 -1.28 16.28
CA LEU A 156 -3.35 -2.13 15.82
C LEU A 156 -2.00 -1.42 15.91
N LEU A 157 -1.97 -0.13 15.57
CA LEU A 157 -0.77 0.70 15.72
C LEU A 157 -0.37 0.82 17.20
N ALA A 158 -1.33 1.11 18.08
CA ALA A 158 -1.07 1.22 19.52
C ALA A 158 -0.56 -0.10 20.11
N ALA A 159 -1.12 -1.24 19.71
CA ALA A 159 -0.70 -2.56 20.18
C ALA A 159 0.69 -2.97 19.68
N SER A 160 1.09 -2.52 18.48
CA SER A 160 2.36 -2.88 17.86
C SER A 160 3.51 -1.92 18.15
N MET A 161 3.21 -0.68 18.58
CA MET A 161 4.19 0.38 18.84
C MET A 161 5.22 0.01 19.93
N PRO A 162 4.85 -0.55 21.09
CA PRO A 162 5.82 -0.86 22.15
C PRO A 162 6.92 -1.81 21.70
N LEU A 163 6.61 -2.71 20.77
CA LEU A 163 7.55 -3.71 20.23
C LEU A 163 8.55 -3.11 19.21
N ASN A 164 8.33 -1.88 18.74
CA ASN A 164 9.09 -1.28 17.63
C ASN A 164 9.38 0.21 17.82
N LEU A 165 9.37 0.69 19.07
CA LEU A 165 9.55 2.12 19.36
C LEU A 165 10.89 2.64 18.81
N GLU A 166 11.95 1.86 18.99
CA GLU A 166 13.29 2.19 18.47
C GLU A 166 13.32 2.25 16.94
N TYR A 167 12.68 1.29 16.27
CA TYR A 167 12.59 1.27 14.80
C TYR A 167 11.85 2.50 14.26
N PHE A 168 10.74 2.87 14.91
CA PHE A 168 9.97 4.04 14.55
C PHE A 168 10.80 5.32 14.69
N GLY A 169 11.49 5.48 15.82
CA GLY A 169 12.40 6.60 16.09
C GLY A 169 13.53 6.71 15.05
N LYS A 170 14.20 5.59 14.74
CA LYS A 170 15.24 5.53 13.69
C LYS A 170 14.70 5.95 12.31
N THR A 171 13.50 5.49 11.96
CA THR A 171 12.86 5.82 10.68
C THR A 171 12.53 7.31 10.58
N LEU A 172 12.01 7.90 11.66
CA LEU A 172 11.73 9.33 11.77
C LEU A 172 13.00 10.17 11.63
N ALA A 173 14.04 9.85 12.40
CA ALA A 173 15.32 10.55 12.37
C ALA A 173 15.98 10.50 10.98
N ARG A 174 15.97 9.33 10.34
CA ARG A 174 16.52 9.14 8.99
C ARG A 174 15.84 10.06 7.97
N LYS A 175 14.50 10.09 7.95
CA LYS A 175 13.76 10.95 7.00
C LYS A 175 13.92 12.44 7.30
N ALA A 176 13.96 12.83 8.59
CA ALA A 176 14.19 14.22 8.98
C ALA A 176 15.57 14.72 8.51
N ASN A 177 16.61 13.89 8.62
CA ASN A 177 17.95 14.22 8.15
C ASN A 177 18.04 14.38 6.63
N VAL A 178 17.30 13.57 5.86
CA VAL A 178 17.21 13.74 4.40
C VAL A 178 16.56 15.08 4.05
N LYS A 179 15.48 15.46 4.74
CA LYS A 179 14.78 16.73 4.50
C LYS A 179 15.63 17.98 4.82
N LYS A 180 16.64 17.88 5.69
CA LYS A 180 17.56 18.98 6.01
C LYS A 180 18.68 19.18 4.99
N LYS A 181 18.96 18.19 4.13
CA LYS A 181 20.03 18.23 3.13
C LYS A 181 19.59 18.85 1.79
N PHE A 182 18.32 19.21 1.65
CA PHE A 182 17.69 19.83 0.49
C PHE A 182 16.86 21.03 0.95
#